data_AF-A0A2U3LPM1-F1
#
_entry.id   AF-A0A2U3LPM1-F1
#
_cell.length_a   1.000
_cell.length_b   1.000
_cell.length_c   1.000
_cell.angle_alpha   90.00
_cell.angle_beta   90.00
_cell.angle_gamma   90.00
#
_symmetry.space_group_name_H-M   'P 1'
#
loop_
_entity.id
_entity.type
_entity.pdbx_description
1 polymer ?
#
loop_
_entity_poly.entity_id
_entity_poly.type
_entity_poly.pdbx_seq_one_letter_code
_entity_poly.pdbx_strand_id
1 'polypeptide(L)'
;MENQIVPQPAVDAGTLRLGAVLGQIFAMGTVAGGCSAVRARLLKDLRDSKEYKVCCSEWKQFCPEFLKMSRTQVDRIISLYEQYGDQYFELSQLTPISPETYQIVEPIINDGAIHFEGEVIAINPENARKVASVVAELRRQAGGKSPAAPTGIEDRIADIDKRFAVLIADIETAFRKGGDGASGLIDALDRMSANLTRVRTENCT
;
A
#
# COMPACT_ATOMS: atom_id res chain seq x y z
N MET A 1 0.64 -36.66 48.29
CA MET A 1 0.16 -36.75 46.90
C MET A 1 0.72 -35.53 46.20
N GLU A 2 1.81 -35.75 45.47
CA GLU A 2 2.62 -34.77 44.75
C GLU A 2 1.78 -33.77 43.93
N ASN A 3 2.10 -32.49 44.12
CA ASN A 3 1.63 -31.41 43.28
C ASN A 3 2.35 -31.50 41.92
N GLN A 4 1.67 -32.05 40.92
CA GLN A 4 2.20 -32.24 39.58
C GLN A 4 2.28 -30.87 38.90
N ILE A 5 3.43 -30.20 39.02
CA ILE A 5 3.74 -29.02 38.22
C ILE A 5 3.91 -29.51 36.79
N VAL A 6 2.85 -29.35 35.98
CA VAL A 6 2.92 -29.50 34.54
C VAL A 6 3.98 -28.52 34.04
N PRO A 7 5.06 -28.97 33.37
CA PRO A 7 6.05 -28.04 32.84
C PRO A 7 5.35 -27.21 31.76
N GLN A 8 5.18 -25.91 32.02
CA GLN A 8 4.79 -25.00 30.97
C GLN A 8 5.84 -25.08 29.86
N PRO A 9 5.45 -25.20 28.57
CA PRO A 9 6.42 -25.14 27.50
C PRO A 9 7.12 -23.78 27.60
N ALA A 10 8.44 -23.82 27.78
CA ALA A 10 9.25 -22.61 27.80
C ALA A 10 9.04 -21.90 26.46
N VAL A 11 8.35 -20.75 26.50
CA VAL A 11 8.20 -19.90 25.32
C VAL A 11 9.62 -19.56 24.87
N ASP A 12 10.00 -20.03 23.69
CA ASP A 12 11.33 -19.77 23.18
C ASP A 12 11.50 -18.25 22.96
N ALA A 13 12.71 -17.73 23.19
CA ALA A 13 12.97 -16.31 23.12
C ALA A 13 12.67 -15.71 21.73
N GLY A 14 12.71 -16.53 20.67
CA GLY A 14 12.39 -16.14 19.30
C GLY A 14 10.90 -15.87 19.11
N THR A 15 10.05 -16.76 19.63
CA THR A 15 8.58 -16.63 19.63
C THR A 15 8.13 -15.42 20.43
N LEU A 16 8.72 -15.19 21.61
CA LEU A 16 8.41 -13.99 22.41
C LEU A 16 8.78 -12.70 21.68
N ARG A 17 9.96 -12.66 21.06
CA ARG A 17 10.42 -11.52 20.26
C ARG A 17 9.50 -11.27 19.05
N LEU A 18 9.13 -12.32 18.32
CA LEU A 18 8.20 -12.22 17.20
C LEU A 18 6.85 -11.65 17.64
N GLY A 19 6.32 -12.12 18.78
CA GLY A 19 5.10 -11.59 19.38
C GLY A 19 5.20 -10.09 19.71
N ALA A 20 6.35 -9.65 20.25
CA ALA A 20 6.59 -8.23 20.53
C ALA A 20 6.60 -7.37 19.26
N VAL A 21 7.28 -7.82 18.19
CA VAL A 21 7.32 -7.12 16.90
C VAL A 21 5.93 -7.04 16.26
N LEU A 22 5.17 -8.14 16.27
CA LEU A 22 3.79 -8.17 15.76
C LEU A 22 2.90 -7.18 16.54
N GLY A 23 3.04 -7.13 17.87
CA GLY A 23 2.31 -6.17 18.70
C GLY A 23 2.59 -4.72 18.30
N GLN A 24 3.85 -4.37 18.05
CA GLN A 24 4.24 -3.04 17.58
C GLN A 24 3.65 -2.74 16.18
N ILE A 25 3.72 -3.68 15.24
CA ILE A 25 3.16 -3.52 13.89
C ILE A 25 1.66 -3.21 13.96
N PHE A 26 0.90 -3.91 14.80
CA PHE A 26 -0.54 -3.68 14.95
C PHE A 26 -0.85 -2.35 15.63
N ALA A 27 -0.15 -2.02 16.72
CA ALA A 27 -0.34 -0.75 17.42
C ALA A 27 -0.11 0.44 16.46
N MET A 28 0.95 0.38 15.66
CA MET A 28 1.28 1.42 14.68
C MET A 28 0.31 1.48 13.49
N GLY A 29 -0.41 0.39 13.21
CA GLY A 29 -1.49 0.37 12.22
C GLY A 29 -2.76 1.07 12.72
N THR A 30 -3.07 0.96 14.02
CA THR A 30 -4.28 1.55 14.62
C THR A 30 -4.14 3.05 14.87
N VAL A 31 -2.98 3.51 15.36
CA VAL A 31 -2.78 4.91 15.80
C VAL A 31 -2.68 5.91 14.65
N ALA A 32 -2.18 5.49 13.48
CA ALA A 32 -1.80 6.39 12.39
C ALA A 32 -2.68 6.28 11.13
N GLY A 33 -3.97 5.94 11.28
CA GLY A 33 -4.86 5.77 10.12
C GLY A 33 -4.42 4.67 9.14
N GLY A 34 -3.61 3.71 9.60
CA GLY A 34 -3.18 2.56 8.81
C GLY A 34 -1.81 2.68 8.13
N CYS A 35 -1.21 3.87 8.03
CA CYS A 35 0.03 4.09 7.27
C CYS A 35 1.09 4.79 8.14
N SER A 36 2.12 4.08 8.59
CA SER A 36 3.22 4.68 9.37
C SER A 36 4.59 4.15 8.97
N ALA A 37 5.58 5.04 9.00
CA ALA A 37 6.98 4.71 8.69
C ALA A 37 7.49 3.60 9.61
N VAL A 38 7.18 3.71 10.91
CA VAL A 38 7.56 2.72 11.92
C VAL A 38 7.01 1.33 11.58
N ARG A 39 5.74 1.24 11.19
CA ARG A 39 5.14 -0.05 10.79
C ARG A 39 5.82 -0.61 9.55
N ALA A 40 6.09 0.23 8.55
CA ALA A 40 6.72 -0.20 7.31
C ALA A 40 8.16 -0.71 7.55
N ARG A 41 8.93 0.00 8.38
CA ARG A 41 10.25 -0.43 8.84
C ARG A 41 10.20 -1.76 9.58
N LEU A 42 9.29 -1.92 10.56
CA LEU A 42 9.15 -3.18 11.30
C LEU A 42 8.80 -4.36 10.39
N LEU A 43 7.93 -4.15 9.39
CA LEU A 43 7.60 -5.17 8.39
C LEU A 43 8.82 -5.56 7.55
N LYS A 44 9.63 -4.58 7.14
CA LYS A 44 10.88 -4.79 6.42
C LYS A 44 11.88 -5.57 7.27
N ASP A 45 12.13 -5.13 8.50
CA ASP A 45 13.10 -5.76 9.41
C ASP A 45 12.71 -7.21 9.73
N LEU A 46 11.42 -7.47 9.98
CA LEU A 46 10.89 -8.82 10.21
C LEU A 46 11.08 -9.74 8.99
N ARG A 47 10.89 -9.20 7.77
CA ARG A 47 11.08 -9.95 6.52
C ARG A 47 12.57 -10.23 6.28
N ASP A 48 13.43 -9.24 6.44
CA ASP A 48 14.86 -9.32 6.13
C ASP A 48 15.61 -10.21 7.13
N SER A 49 15.27 -10.10 8.42
CA SER A 49 15.80 -10.98 9.47
C SER A 49 15.27 -12.41 9.39
N LYS A 50 14.21 -12.65 8.60
CA LYS A 50 13.51 -13.94 8.48
C LYS A 50 12.96 -14.45 9.81
N GLU A 51 12.67 -13.55 10.76
CA GLU A 51 12.08 -13.89 12.07
C GLU A 51 10.77 -14.67 11.95
N TYR A 52 10.02 -14.47 10.85
CA TYR A 52 8.80 -15.23 10.54
C TYR A 52 9.01 -16.76 10.44
N LYS A 53 10.26 -17.22 10.21
CA LYS A 53 10.59 -18.65 10.10
C LYS A 53 10.40 -19.45 11.36
N VAL A 54 10.23 -18.79 12.51
CA VAL A 54 9.88 -19.45 13.77
C VAL A 54 8.50 -20.12 13.68
N CYS A 55 7.56 -19.54 12.91
CA CYS A 55 6.19 -20.05 12.81
C CYS A 55 5.78 -20.52 11.41
N CYS A 56 6.41 -20.03 10.35
CA CYS A 56 6.07 -20.38 8.97
C CYS A 56 7.32 -20.53 8.09
N SER A 57 7.39 -21.57 7.27
CA SER A 57 8.50 -21.76 6.33
C SER A 57 8.54 -20.66 5.25
N GLU A 58 7.37 -20.19 4.81
CA GLU A 58 7.22 -19.22 3.73
C GLU A 58 6.61 -17.89 4.17
N TRP A 59 7.14 -16.79 3.62
CA TRP A 59 6.61 -15.44 3.82
C TRP A 59 5.16 -15.29 3.37
N LYS A 60 4.80 -15.95 2.26
CA LYS A 60 3.44 -15.94 1.69
C LYS A 60 2.41 -16.56 2.63
N GLN A 61 2.81 -17.53 3.45
CA GLN A 61 1.96 -18.15 4.46
C GLN A 61 1.88 -17.28 5.71
N PHE A 62 3.02 -16.72 6.13
CA PHE A 62 3.08 -15.87 7.31
C PHE A 62 2.21 -14.61 7.22
N CYS A 63 2.21 -13.93 6.07
CA CYS A 63 1.49 -12.66 5.89
C CYS A 63 -0.01 -12.75 6.22
N PRO A 64 -0.81 -13.62 5.57
CA PRO A 64 -2.23 -13.72 5.89
C PRO A 64 -2.48 -14.28 7.29
N GLU A 65 -1.65 -15.22 7.75
CA GLU A 65 -1.86 -15.91 9.03
C GLU A 65 -1.59 -15.01 10.24
N PHE A 66 -0.45 -14.32 10.25
CA PHE A 66 0.00 -13.55 11.42
C PHE A 66 -0.13 -12.04 11.24
N LEU A 67 0.05 -11.49 10.04
CA LEU A 67 -0.06 -10.04 9.79
C LEU A 67 -1.47 -9.60 9.37
N LYS A 68 -2.37 -10.55 9.09
CA LYS A 68 -3.73 -10.31 8.60
C LYS A 68 -3.77 -9.44 7.34
N MET A 69 -2.72 -9.56 6.52
CA MET A 69 -2.55 -8.83 5.25
C MET A 69 -2.09 -9.80 4.17
N SER A 70 -2.47 -9.56 2.92
CA SER A 70 -1.92 -10.36 1.82
C SER A 70 -0.43 -10.12 1.65
N ARG A 71 0.32 -11.12 1.17
CA ARG A 71 1.75 -10.96 0.83
C ARG A 71 1.99 -9.73 -0.05
N THR A 72 1.17 -9.57 -1.10
CA THR A 72 1.28 -8.45 -2.05
C THR A 72 1.12 -7.10 -1.36
N GLN A 73 0.20 -7.00 -0.40
CA GLN A 73 0.00 -5.77 0.38
C GLN A 73 1.23 -5.46 1.24
N VAL A 74 1.79 -6.47 1.93
CA VAL A 74 2.97 -6.28 2.78
C VAL A 74 4.21 -5.92 1.94
N ASP A 75 4.45 -6.66 0.86
CA ASP A 75 5.57 -6.40 -0.06
C ASP A 75 5.46 -4.99 -0.68
N ARG A 76 4.25 -4.51 -0.98
CA ARG A 76 4.03 -3.13 -1.43
C ARG A 76 4.41 -2.09 -0.37
N ILE A 77 4.03 -2.30 0.89
CA ILE A 77 4.37 -1.39 1.99
C ILE A 77 5.90 -1.31 2.15
N ILE A 78 6.58 -2.46 2.13
CA ILE A 78 8.04 -2.55 2.22
C ILE A 78 8.70 -1.83 1.03
N SER A 79 8.23 -2.08 -0.19
CA SER A 79 8.78 -1.43 -1.38
C SER A 79 8.64 0.09 -1.35
N LEU A 80 7.51 0.62 -0.86
CA LEU A 80 7.32 2.06 -0.70
C LEU A 80 8.27 2.65 0.35
N TYR A 81 8.53 1.89 1.41
CA TYR A 81 9.48 2.28 2.46
C TYR A 81 10.92 2.30 1.95
N GLU A 82 11.32 1.28 1.19
CA GLU A 82 12.64 1.21 0.58
C GLU A 82 12.86 2.32 -0.44
N GLN A 83 11.81 2.72 -1.15
CA GLN A 83 11.90 3.73 -2.21
C GLN A 83 11.93 5.16 -1.66
N TYR A 84 11.08 5.49 -0.69
CA TYR A 84 10.85 6.88 -0.26
C TYR A 84 11.14 7.13 1.22
N GLY A 85 11.40 6.08 2.01
CA GLY A 85 11.70 6.18 3.44
C GLY A 85 10.54 6.73 4.27
N ASP A 86 10.89 7.31 5.42
CA ASP A 86 9.95 7.77 6.44
C ASP A 86 9.06 8.92 5.92
N GLN A 87 9.62 9.81 5.11
CA GLN A 87 8.97 11.06 4.65
C GLN A 87 7.68 10.80 3.83
N TYR A 88 7.66 9.76 3.01
CA TYR A 88 6.42 9.34 2.32
C TYR A 88 5.32 8.95 3.29
N PHE A 89 5.66 8.19 4.32
CA PHE A 89 4.68 7.70 5.28
C PHE A 89 4.18 8.83 6.18
N GLU A 90 5.06 9.74 6.60
CA GLU A 90 4.68 10.95 7.35
C GLU A 90 3.70 11.82 6.55
N LEU A 91 3.99 12.08 5.28
CA LEU A 91 3.09 12.84 4.41
C LEU A 91 1.76 12.12 4.19
N SER A 92 1.80 10.79 4.00
CA SER A 92 0.60 9.96 3.79
C SER A 92 -0.35 9.91 5.00
N GLN A 93 0.15 10.19 6.21
CA GLN A 93 -0.68 10.31 7.41
C GLN A 93 -1.51 11.60 7.41
N LEU A 94 -1.00 12.66 6.78
CA LEU A 94 -1.65 13.97 6.76
C LEU A 94 -2.60 14.10 5.58
N THR A 95 -2.26 13.50 4.44
CA THR A 95 -3.07 13.57 3.23
C THR A 95 -2.95 12.28 2.41
N PRO A 96 -4.06 11.79 1.79
CA PRO A 96 -3.98 10.70 0.84
C PRO A 96 -3.06 11.07 -0.33
N ILE A 97 -1.96 10.33 -0.48
CA ILE A 97 -0.97 10.57 -1.53
C ILE A 97 -0.61 9.26 -2.21
N SER A 98 -0.59 9.26 -3.54
CA SER A 98 -0.10 8.13 -4.33
C SER A 98 1.42 8.24 -4.54
N PRO A 99 2.14 7.16 -4.85
CA PRO A 99 3.57 7.22 -5.15
C PRO A 99 3.91 8.21 -6.26
N GLU A 100 3.07 8.29 -7.30
CA GLU A 100 3.26 9.21 -8.43
C GLU A 100 3.07 10.66 -8.00
N THR A 101 2.12 10.92 -7.09
CA THR A 101 1.91 12.26 -6.52
C THR A 101 3.07 12.63 -5.60
N TYR A 102 3.59 11.67 -4.84
CA TYR A 102 4.74 11.90 -3.98
C TYR A 102 5.98 12.32 -4.78
N GLN A 103 6.27 11.69 -5.92
CA GLN A 103 7.39 12.06 -6.79
C GLN A 103 7.31 13.52 -7.30
N ILE A 104 6.11 14.09 -7.39
CA ILE A 104 5.93 15.50 -7.77
C ILE A 104 6.22 16.44 -6.59
N VAL A 105 5.88 16.01 -5.38
CA VAL A 105 6.02 16.83 -4.15
C VAL A 105 7.42 16.68 -3.54
N GLU A 106 8.05 15.52 -3.66
CA GLU A 106 9.37 15.21 -3.11
C GLU A 106 10.44 16.27 -3.41
N PRO A 107 10.57 16.83 -4.63
CA PRO A 107 11.60 17.82 -4.94
C PRO A 107 11.45 19.15 -4.19
N ILE A 108 10.26 19.45 -3.67
CA ILE A 108 9.98 20.68 -2.92
C ILE A 108 9.92 20.43 -1.41
N ILE A 109 10.11 19.19 -0.96
CA ILE A 109 10.25 18.88 0.45
C ILE A 109 11.71 19.08 0.85
N ASN A 110 11.95 19.90 1.85
CA ASN A 110 13.26 20.10 2.44
C ASN A 110 13.14 20.10 3.96
N ASP A 111 14.01 19.34 4.64
CA ASP A 111 14.08 19.24 6.10
C ASP A 111 12.71 18.99 6.79
N GLY A 112 11.89 18.11 6.21
CA GLY A 112 10.55 17.79 6.74
C GLY A 112 9.50 18.88 6.55
N ALA A 113 9.75 19.87 5.69
CA ALA A 113 8.81 20.92 5.34
C ALA A 113 8.62 21.01 3.81
N ILE A 114 7.40 21.36 3.39
CA ILE A 114 7.09 21.67 2.00
C ILE A 114 7.41 23.14 1.74
N HIS A 115 8.26 23.40 0.75
CA HIS A 115 8.58 24.74 0.28
C HIS A 115 7.74 25.06 -0.96
N PHE A 116 6.70 25.87 -0.82
CA PHE A 116 5.77 26.19 -1.90
C PHE A 116 5.45 27.68 -1.94
N GLU A 117 5.58 28.31 -3.11
CA GLU A 117 5.29 29.74 -3.33
C GLU A 117 5.98 30.71 -2.34
N GLY A 118 7.19 30.38 -1.90
CA GLY A 118 7.95 31.18 -0.94
C GLY A 118 7.56 30.96 0.53
N GLU A 119 6.65 30.02 0.79
CA GLU A 119 6.25 29.61 2.12
C GLU A 119 6.88 28.26 2.52
N VAL A 120 7.20 28.12 3.80
CA VAL A 120 7.73 26.88 4.41
C VAL A 120 6.66 26.29 5.33
N ILE A 121 6.15 25.12 4.96
CA ILE A 121 5.06 24.45 5.67
C ILE A 121 5.58 23.16 6.27
N ALA A 122 5.72 23.10 7.59
CA ALA A 122 6.16 21.88 8.28
C ALA A 122 5.15 20.74 8.07
N ILE A 123 5.64 19.53 7.77
CA ILE A 123 4.83 18.31 7.61
C ILE A 123 4.48 17.79 9.00
N ASN A 124 3.43 18.34 9.59
CA ASN A 124 2.93 17.93 10.90
C ASN A 124 1.39 17.96 10.95
N PRO A 125 0.77 17.36 11.98
CA PRO A 125 -0.69 17.33 12.12
C PRO A 125 -1.34 18.72 12.18
N GLU A 126 -0.67 19.72 12.74
CA GLU A 126 -1.19 21.09 12.86
C GLU A 126 -1.36 21.75 11.49
N ASN A 127 -0.45 21.46 10.57
CA ASN A 127 -0.47 21.95 9.20
C ASN A 127 -1.17 21.01 8.20
N ALA A 128 -1.78 19.91 8.66
CA ALA A 128 -2.32 18.86 7.78
C ALA A 128 -3.24 19.39 6.68
N ARG A 129 -4.15 20.34 7.00
CA ARG A 129 -5.05 20.95 6.01
C ARG A 129 -4.29 21.73 4.93
N LYS A 130 -3.23 22.41 5.32
CA LYS A 130 -2.41 23.24 4.44
C LYS A 130 -1.48 22.39 3.57
N VAL A 131 -0.87 21.36 4.17
CA VAL A 131 -0.14 20.32 3.45
C VAL A 131 -1.04 19.68 2.39
N ALA A 132 -2.26 19.29 2.76
CA ALA A 132 -3.23 18.73 1.83
C ALA A 132 -3.60 19.69 0.68
N SER A 133 -3.76 21.00 0.96
CA SER A 133 -4.06 21.98 -0.09
C SER A 133 -2.90 22.16 -1.07
N VAL A 134 -1.66 22.19 -0.58
CA VAL A 134 -0.47 22.30 -1.44
C VAL A 134 -0.29 21.06 -2.30
N VAL A 135 -0.43 19.86 -1.72
CA VAL A 135 -0.38 18.59 -2.48
C VAL A 135 -1.48 18.57 -3.54
N ALA A 136 -2.70 19.03 -3.22
CA ALA A 136 -3.79 19.12 -4.18
C ALA A 136 -3.51 20.11 -5.32
N GLU A 137 -2.91 21.26 -5.02
CA GLU A 137 -2.50 22.24 -6.03
C GLU A 137 -1.40 21.69 -6.93
N LEU A 138 -0.35 21.09 -6.37
CA LEU A 138 0.72 20.46 -7.15
C LEU A 138 0.19 19.36 -8.06
N ARG A 139 -0.78 18.58 -7.57
CA ARG A 139 -1.48 17.59 -8.40
C ARG A 139 -2.23 18.24 -9.55
N ARG A 140 -2.90 19.38 -9.35
CA ARG A 140 -3.55 20.13 -10.44
C ARG A 140 -2.54 20.66 -11.46
N GLN A 141 -1.42 21.19 -10.98
CA GLN A 141 -0.37 21.77 -11.83
C GLN A 141 0.36 20.71 -12.66
N ALA A 142 0.83 19.64 -12.02
CA ALA A 142 1.51 18.52 -12.68
C ALA A 142 0.55 17.70 -13.57
N GLY A 143 -0.73 17.67 -13.20
CA GLY A 143 -1.78 17.04 -13.97
C GLY A 143 -2.40 17.94 -15.04
N GLY A 144 -1.79 19.08 -15.41
CA GLY A 144 -2.23 20.04 -16.42
C GLY A 144 -3.48 19.61 -17.19
N LYS A 145 -4.65 19.88 -16.58
CA LYS A 145 -5.99 19.41 -16.97
C LYS A 145 -6.29 17.92 -16.65
N SER A 146 -6.37 17.58 -15.36
CA SER A 146 -7.31 16.53 -14.96
C SER A 146 -8.66 17.21 -14.73
N PRO A 147 -9.74 16.84 -15.45
CA PRO A 147 -11.04 17.44 -15.29
C PRO A 147 -11.46 17.39 -13.82
N ALA A 148 -12.29 18.36 -13.41
CA ALA A 148 -13.04 18.28 -12.17
C ALA A 148 -13.55 16.86 -11.94
N ALA A 149 -13.60 16.42 -10.67
CA ALA A 149 -14.19 15.13 -10.29
C ALA A 149 -15.39 14.82 -11.21
N PRO A 150 -15.45 13.65 -11.88
CA PRO A 150 -16.40 13.41 -12.95
C PRO A 150 -17.83 13.53 -12.42
N THR A 151 -18.39 14.72 -12.53
CA THR A 151 -19.74 15.06 -12.03
C THR A 151 -20.80 14.51 -12.98
N GLY A 152 -20.43 14.24 -14.22
CA GLY A 152 -21.28 13.61 -15.24
C GLY A 152 -20.98 12.12 -15.46
N ILE A 153 -22.00 11.37 -15.87
CA ILE A 153 -21.87 9.97 -16.24
C ILE A 153 -20.90 9.77 -17.41
N GLU A 154 -20.84 10.75 -18.33
CA GLU A 154 -19.94 10.76 -19.49
C GLU A 154 -18.47 10.85 -19.08
N ASP A 155 -18.13 11.73 -18.13
CA ASP A 155 -16.77 11.83 -17.60
C ASP A 155 -16.36 10.54 -16.85
N ARG A 156 -17.32 9.89 -16.17
CA ARG A 156 -17.09 8.60 -15.49
C ARG A 156 -16.83 7.49 -16.51
N ILE A 157 -17.55 7.47 -17.63
CA ILE A 157 -17.33 6.52 -18.72
C ILE A 157 -15.93 6.75 -19.33
N ALA A 158 -15.56 7.98 -19.63
CA ALA A 158 -14.25 8.31 -20.18
C ALA A 158 -13.09 7.92 -19.23
N ASP A 159 -13.26 8.12 -17.92
CA ASP A 159 -12.28 7.70 -16.90
C ASP A 159 -12.21 6.17 -16.74
N ILE A 160 -13.34 5.46 -16.91
CA ILE A 160 -13.35 3.99 -16.97
C ILE A 160 -12.59 3.52 -18.22
N ASP A 161 -12.89 4.06 -19.40
CA ASP A 161 -12.24 3.69 -20.66
C ASP A 161 -10.73 3.92 -20.62
N LYS A 162 -10.28 5.06 -20.07
CA LYS A 162 -8.86 5.34 -19.88
C LYS A 162 -8.18 4.30 -18.99
N ARG A 163 -8.83 3.90 -17.90
CA ARG A 163 -8.29 2.86 -16.99
C ARG A 163 -8.27 1.48 -17.64
N PHE A 164 -9.25 1.15 -18.49
CA PHE A 164 -9.23 -0.06 -19.30
C PHE A 164 -8.05 -0.06 -20.27
N ALA A 165 -7.78 1.05 -20.96
CA ALA A 165 -6.64 1.14 -21.88
C ALA A 165 -5.30 0.88 -21.19
N VAL A 166 -5.09 1.43 -19.99
CA VAL A 166 -3.90 1.18 -19.17
C VAL A 166 -3.81 -0.29 -18.76
N LEU A 167 -4.92 -0.86 -18.28
CA LEU A 167 -4.96 -2.26 -17.85
C LEU A 167 -4.67 -3.24 -18.99
N ILE A 168 -5.17 -2.95 -20.20
CA ILE A 168 -4.86 -3.75 -21.40
C ILE A 168 -3.37 -3.69 -21.71
N ALA A 169 -2.77 -2.49 -21.69
CA ALA A 169 -1.33 -2.33 -21.93
C ALA A 169 -0.47 -3.09 -20.90
N ASP A 170 -0.91 -3.13 -19.63
CA ASP A 170 -0.26 -3.89 -18.57
C ASP A 170 -0.38 -5.40 -18.79
N ILE A 171 -1.57 -5.88 -19.19
CA ILE A 171 -1.81 -7.29 -19.52
C ILE A 171 -0.93 -7.72 -20.70
N GLU A 172 -0.88 -6.94 -21.78
CA GLU A 172 -0.01 -7.22 -22.92
C GLU A 172 1.46 -7.27 -22.50
N THR A 173 1.88 -6.36 -21.62
CA THR A 173 3.24 -6.34 -21.09
C THR A 173 3.54 -7.56 -20.24
N ALA A 174 2.57 -8.04 -19.45
CA ALA A 174 2.66 -9.27 -18.68
C ALA A 174 2.78 -10.51 -19.59
N PHE A 175 2.04 -10.56 -20.70
CA PHE A 175 2.19 -11.62 -21.71
C PHE A 175 3.56 -11.56 -22.41
N ARG A 176 4.03 -10.36 -22.77
CA ARG A 176 5.36 -10.19 -23.40
C ARG A 176 6.51 -10.61 -22.49
N LYS A 177 6.36 -10.46 -21.17
CA LYS A 177 7.38 -10.79 -20.16
C LYS A 177 7.22 -12.19 -19.54
N GLY A 178 6.12 -12.90 -19.84
CA GLY A 178 5.74 -14.13 -19.16
C GLY A 178 6.24 -15.42 -19.81
N GLY A 179 6.99 -16.23 -19.06
CA GLY A 179 7.14 -17.68 -19.27
C GLY A 179 5.97 -18.46 -18.65
N ASP A 180 6.20 -19.62 -18.02
CA ASP A 180 5.22 -20.59 -17.44
C ASP A 180 4.04 -20.05 -16.59
N GLY A 181 3.98 -18.74 -16.28
CA GLY A 181 2.84 -18.07 -15.63
C GLY A 181 1.71 -17.61 -16.55
N ALA A 182 1.78 -17.88 -17.86
CA ALA A 182 0.78 -17.45 -18.83
C ALA A 182 -0.63 -18.03 -18.58
N SER A 183 -0.73 -19.26 -18.03
CA SER A 183 -2.04 -19.87 -17.76
C SER A 183 -2.83 -19.10 -16.69
N GLY A 184 -2.17 -18.63 -15.64
CA GLY A 184 -2.82 -17.85 -14.58
C GLY A 184 -3.31 -16.48 -15.07
N LEU A 185 -2.67 -15.90 -16.09
CA LEU A 185 -3.10 -14.67 -16.72
C LEU A 185 -4.29 -14.89 -17.66
N ILE A 186 -4.31 -16.01 -18.40
CA ILE A 186 -5.46 -16.44 -19.21
C ILE A 186 -6.69 -16.67 -18.32
N ASP A 187 -6.53 -17.42 -17.22
CA ASP A 187 -7.63 -17.65 -16.28
C ASP A 187 -8.16 -16.33 -15.67
N ALA A 188 -7.29 -15.35 -15.46
CA ALA A 188 -7.70 -14.03 -15.00
C ALA A 188 -8.49 -13.27 -16.06
N LEU A 189 -8.06 -13.32 -17.33
CA LEU A 189 -8.78 -12.73 -18.45
C LEU A 189 -10.17 -13.33 -18.62
N ASP A 190 -10.29 -14.66 -18.54
CA ASP A 190 -11.57 -15.34 -18.68
C ASP A 190 -12.55 -14.91 -17.57
N ARG A 191 -12.08 -14.80 -16.33
CA ARG A 191 -12.89 -14.26 -15.22
C ARG A 191 -13.30 -12.80 -15.45
N MET A 192 -12.41 -11.97 -15.98
CA MET A 192 -12.72 -10.56 -16.28
C MET A 192 -13.77 -10.46 -17.39
N SER A 193 -13.62 -11.23 -18.47
CA SER A 193 -14.57 -11.31 -19.58
C SER A 193 -15.98 -11.73 -19.13
N ALA A 194 -16.05 -12.76 -18.27
CA ALA A 194 -17.31 -13.23 -17.70
C ALA A 194 -18.02 -12.15 -16.87
N ASN A 195 -17.26 -11.43 -16.04
CA ASN A 195 -17.82 -10.34 -15.22
C ASN A 195 -18.33 -9.16 -16.06
N LEU A 196 -17.61 -8.79 -17.12
CA LEU A 196 -18.04 -7.72 -18.03
C LEU A 196 -19.30 -8.10 -18.81
N THR A 197 -19.36 -9.36 -19.27
CA THR A 197 -20.55 -9.90 -19.92
C THR A 197 -21.75 -9.85 -18.99
N ARG A 198 -21.58 -10.25 -17.72
CA ARG A 198 -22.62 -10.19 -16.69
C ARG A 198 -23.14 -8.77 -16.48
N VAL A 199 -22.25 -7.81 -16.25
CA VAL A 199 -22.62 -6.40 -16.06
C VAL A 199 -23.35 -5.85 -17.28
N ARG A 200 -22.90 -6.19 -18.49
CA ARG A 200 -23.59 -5.81 -19.73
C ARG A 200 -25.01 -6.39 -19.79
N THR A 201 -25.17 -7.68 -19.51
CA THR A 201 -26.49 -8.32 -19.56
C THR A 201 -27.46 -7.78 -18.52
N GLU A 202 -26.99 -7.44 -17.32
CA GLU A 202 -27.81 -6.91 -16.23
C GLU A 202 -28.29 -5.47 -16.48
N ASN A 203 -27.63 -4.72 -17.37
CA ASN A 203 -27.92 -3.30 -17.62
C ASN A 203 -28.46 -3.04 -19.04
N CYS A 204 -28.80 -4.09 -19.81
CA CYS A 204 -29.39 -4.01 -21.15
C CYS A 204 -30.91 -4.31 -21.18
N THR A 205 -31.62 -4.13 -20.05
CA THR A 205 -33.09 -4.30 -19.94
C THR A 205 -33.76 -2.96 -19.71
#